data_AF-H0FU35-F1
#
_entry.id   AF-H0FU35-F1
#
_cell.length_a   1.000
_cell.length_b   1.000
_cell.length_c   1.000
_cell.angle_alpha   90.00
_cell.angle_beta   90.00
_cell.angle_gamma   90.00
#
_symmetry.space_group_name_H-M   'P 1'
#
loop_
_entity.id
_entity.type
_entity.pdbx_description
1 polymer ?
#
loop_
_entity_poly.entity_id
_entity_poly.type
_entity_poly.pdbx_seq_one_letter_code
_entity_poly.pdbx_strand_id
1 'polypeptide(L)'
;MQESTTSLLERVLRSDATMDAPRGENKRDYVDKMLLAALQEAQVAARSYDTKSQIVGAGYILALNLVLHFGDLLPTRAPLGPLFFAVVWGVVILPILQFGQVLYPSRTRAEKDLLAKTSGASDQRVYYVEPDTFADLKDFVREALRSDWTSVLGAELLKTSRVRIIKQVRFRRGLMMAVVSFIVLGAEQFFRSLTIA
;
A
#
# COMPACT_ATOMS: atom_id res chain seq x y z
N MET A 1 45.30 44.74 44.30
CA MET A 1 44.88 43.35 44.58
C MET A 1 43.92 43.46 45.74
N GLN A 2 42.64 43.09 45.69
CA GLN A 2 42.11 41.81 45.21
C GLN A 2 40.56 41.85 45.26
N GLU A 3 39.89 42.06 44.14
CA GLU A 3 38.45 41.79 43.97
C GLU A 3 38.21 41.32 42.53
N SER A 4 38.24 40.01 42.27
CA SER A 4 37.92 39.45 40.95
C SER A 4 37.75 37.91 40.98
N THR A 5 37.21 37.34 42.06
CA THR A 5 37.00 35.87 42.14
C THR A 5 35.55 35.48 42.37
N THR A 6 34.71 36.39 42.86
CA THR A 6 33.28 36.11 43.11
C THR A 6 32.41 36.13 41.85
N SER A 7 32.79 36.86 40.79
CA SER A 7 31.95 36.99 39.58
C SER A 7 31.98 35.77 38.66
N LEU A 8 33.04 34.95 38.71
CA LEU A 8 33.18 33.78 37.84
C LEU A 8 32.41 32.57 38.37
N LEU A 9 32.37 32.37 39.68
CA LEU A 9 31.64 31.25 40.29
C LEU A 9 30.12 31.42 40.15
N GLU A 10 29.59 32.64 40.28
CA GLU A 10 28.18 32.93 40.02
C GLU A 10 27.81 32.73 38.54
N ARG A 11 28.73 33.03 37.62
CA ARG A 11 28.50 32.86 36.18
C ARG A 11 28.52 31.39 35.76
N VAL A 12 29.36 30.58 36.41
CA VAL A 12 29.43 29.13 36.18
C VAL A 12 28.20 28.43 36.77
N LEU A 13 27.80 28.77 37.99
CA LEU A 13 26.61 28.19 38.62
C LEU A 13 25.29 28.59 37.93
N ARG A 14 25.23 29.78 37.32
CA ARG A 14 24.07 30.20 36.51
C ARG A 14 24.05 29.58 35.10
N SER A 15 25.19 29.11 34.60
CA SER A 15 25.30 28.47 33.28
C SER A 15 24.81 27.02 33.27
N ASP A 16 24.86 26.32 34.40
CA ASP A 16 24.35 24.95 34.51
C ASP A 16 22.85 24.89 34.80
N ALA A 17 22.24 25.99 35.27
CA ALA A 17 20.82 26.03 35.61
C ALA A 17 19.87 26.17 34.40
N THR A 18 20.39 26.32 33.17
CA THR A 18 19.58 26.43 31.94
C THR A 18 19.78 25.27 30.96
N MET A 19 20.53 24.22 31.36
CA MET A 19 20.93 23.17 30.43
C MET A 19 20.05 21.90 30.41
N ASP A 20 18.83 21.93 30.97
CA ASP A 20 17.96 20.73 31.04
C ASP A 20 16.61 20.80 30.30
N ALA A 21 16.41 21.76 29.39
CA ALA A 21 15.29 21.68 28.42
C ALA A 21 15.65 22.40 27.11
N PRO A 22 16.03 21.66 26.04
CA PRO A 22 15.07 21.38 24.94
C PRO A 22 15.37 20.06 24.18
N ARG A 23 15.88 19.02 24.84
CA ARG A 23 16.26 17.77 24.14
C ARG A 23 15.06 16.91 23.73
N GLY A 24 13.94 17.04 24.43
CA GLY A 24 12.70 16.29 24.17
C GLY A 24 11.85 16.84 23.03
N GLU A 25 11.81 18.17 22.88
CA GLU A 25 10.96 18.87 21.90
C GLU A 25 11.49 18.67 20.46
N ASN A 26 12.80 18.86 20.27
CA ASN A 26 13.47 18.53 19.00
C ASN A 26 13.33 17.04 18.61
N LYS A 27 13.29 16.12 19.59
CA LYS A 27 13.16 14.70 19.32
C LYS A 27 11.74 14.34 18.86
N ARG A 28 10.71 14.94 19.45
CA ARG A 28 9.31 14.74 19.03
C ARG A 28 9.07 15.29 17.63
N ASP A 29 9.52 16.51 17.36
CA ASP A 29 9.41 17.12 16.02
C ASP A 29 10.12 16.29 14.94
N TYR A 30 11.28 15.71 15.29
CA TYR A 30 12.00 14.82 14.38
C TYR A 30 11.24 13.51 14.12
N VAL A 31 10.67 12.91 15.16
CA VAL A 31 9.85 11.69 15.06
C VAL A 31 8.61 11.95 14.20
N ASP A 32 7.92 13.07 14.43
CA ASP A 32 6.71 13.42 13.67
C ASP A 32 7.04 13.67 12.18
N LYS A 33 8.13 14.37 11.88
CA LYS A 33 8.62 14.53 10.50
C LYS A 33 8.96 13.19 9.85
N MET A 34 9.61 12.28 10.58
CA MET A 34 9.95 10.96 10.06
C MET A 34 8.69 10.11 9.81
N LEU A 35 7.70 10.18 10.69
CA LEU A 35 6.41 9.50 10.54
C LEU A 35 5.61 10.04 9.35
N LEU A 36 5.60 11.37 9.14
CA LEU A 36 4.98 11.98 7.96
C LEU A 36 5.65 11.52 6.67
N ALA A 37 6.99 11.53 6.62
CA ALA A 37 7.73 11.07 5.46
C ALA A 37 7.45 9.60 5.16
N ALA A 38 7.44 8.75 6.19
CA ALA A 38 7.10 7.34 6.05
C ALA A 38 5.65 7.12 5.58
N LEU A 39 4.71 7.94 6.05
CA LEU A 39 3.32 7.90 5.63
C LEU A 39 3.16 8.28 4.16
N GLN A 40 3.78 9.38 3.74
CA GLN A 40 3.79 9.82 2.34
C GLN A 40 4.38 8.75 1.42
N GLU A 41 5.52 8.18 1.79
CA GLU A 41 6.15 7.09 1.04
C GLU A 41 5.24 5.87 0.96
N ALA A 42 4.59 5.49 2.07
CA ALA A 42 3.66 4.36 2.09
C ALA A 42 2.43 4.60 1.18
N GLN A 43 1.91 5.83 1.14
CA GLN A 43 0.80 6.21 0.26
C GLN A 43 1.20 6.18 -1.22
N VAL A 44 2.36 6.76 -1.55
CA VAL A 44 2.92 6.73 -2.91
C VAL A 44 3.15 5.29 -3.36
N ALA A 45 3.76 4.46 -2.50
CA ALA A 45 4.00 3.05 -2.79
C ALA A 45 2.68 2.29 -2.98
N ALA A 46 1.66 2.53 -2.14
CA ALA A 46 0.35 1.90 -2.28
C ALA A 46 -0.35 2.28 -3.60
N ARG A 47 -0.25 3.55 -4.02
CA ARG A 47 -0.78 4.03 -5.31
C ARG A 47 0.02 3.49 -6.50
N SER A 48 1.33 3.28 -6.34
CA SER A 48 2.17 2.71 -7.40
C SER A 48 1.72 1.31 -7.82
N TYR A 49 1.15 0.51 -6.90
CA TYR A 49 0.61 -0.81 -7.23
C TYR A 49 -0.65 -0.73 -8.11
N ASP A 50 -1.43 0.35 -8.01
CA ASP A 50 -2.59 0.56 -8.89
C ASP A 50 -2.11 0.76 -10.33
N THR A 51 -1.15 1.68 -10.53
CA THR A 51 -0.55 1.92 -11.85
C THR A 51 0.15 0.67 -12.40
N LYS A 52 0.91 -0.05 -11.55
CA LYS A 52 1.55 -1.32 -11.95
C LYS A 52 0.52 -2.35 -12.39
N SER A 53 -0.60 -2.47 -11.66
CA SER A 53 -1.67 -3.42 -12.02
C SER A 53 -2.37 -3.05 -13.33
N GLN A 54 -2.57 -1.75 -13.59
CA GLN A 54 -3.15 -1.27 -14.85
C GLN A 54 -2.24 -1.54 -16.04
N ILE A 55 -0.95 -1.20 -15.93
CA ILE A 55 0.04 -1.42 -17.00
C ILE A 55 0.18 -2.91 -17.29
N VAL A 56 0.35 -3.74 -16.26
CA VAL A 56 0.50 -5.19 -16.42
C VAL A 56 -0.79 -5.82 -16.93
N GLY A 57 -1.96 -5.39 -16.45
CA GLY A 57 -3.25 -5.86 -16.93
C GLY A 57 -3.47 -5.54 -18.42
N ALA A 58 -3.18 -4.30 -18.83
CA ALA A 58 -3.26 -3.90 -20.24
C ALA A 58 -2.26 -4.68 -21.11
N GLY A 59 -1.02 -4.84 -20.64
CA GLY A 59 0.01 -5.63 -21.31
C GLY A 59 -0.38 -7.11 -21.45
N TYR A 60 -1.02 -7.69 -20.43
CA TYR A 60 -1.54 -9.06 -20.48
C TYR A 60 -2.62 -9.24 -21.55
N ILE A 61 -3.58 -8.32 -21.63
CA ILE A 61 -4.64 -8.35 -22.66
C ILE A 61 -4.03 -8.22 -24.07
N LEU A 62 -3.07 -7.33 -24.26
CA LEU A 62 -2.38 -7.16 -25.54
C LEU A 62 -1.62 -8.44 -25.93
N ALA A 63 -0.87 -9.02 -25.01
CA ALA A 63 -0.11 -10.25 -25.25
C ALA A 63 -1.02 -11.46 -25.51
N LEU A 64 -2.17 -11.55 -24.82
CA LEU A 64 -3.18 -12.56 -25.13
C LEU A 64 -3.70 -12.44 -26.56
N ASN A 65 -4.02 -11.22 -27.02
CA ASN A 65 -4.49 -11.01 -28.38
C ASN A 65 -3.46 -11.51 -29.40
N LEU A 66 -2.17 -11.23 -29.16
CA LEU A 66 -1.08 -11.74 -30.00
C LEU A 66 -0.97 -13.27 -29.98
N VAL A 67 -1.04 -13.89 -28.79
CA VAL A 67 -0.99 -15.35 -28.64
C VAL A 67 -2.17 -16.04 -29.33
N LEU A 68 -3.38 -15.47 -29.23
CA LEU A 68 -4.57 -15.98 -29.92
C LEU A 68 -4.44 -15.83 -31.44
N HIS A 69 -3.94 -14.68 -31.92
CA HIS A 69 -3.72 -14.45 -33.34
C HIS A 69 -2.72 -15.45 -33.95
N PHE A 70 -1.63 -15.77 -33.23
CA PHE A 70 -0.72 -16.85 -33.64
C PHE A 70 -1.35 -18.24 -33.53
N GLY A 71 -2.25 -18.46 -32.57
CA GLY A 71 -3.00 -19.70 -32.42
C GLY A 71 -3.94 -19.99 -33.60
N ASP A 72 -4.54 -18.95 -34.19
CA ASP A 72 -5.41 -19.07 -35.37
C ASP A 72 -4.65 -19.54 -36.63
N LEU A 73 -3.33 -19.33 -36.67
CA LEU A 73 -2.46 -19.79 -37.76
C LEU A 73 -2.16 -21.29 -37.68
N LEU A 74 -2.48 -21.96 -36.57
CA LEU A 74 -2.24 -23.40 -36.37
C LEU A 74 -3.46 -24.23 -36.81
N PRO A 75 -3.27 -25.31 -37.59
CA PRO A 75 -4.34 -26.22 -38.01
C PRO A 75 -5.22 -26.70 -36.86
N THR A 76 -6.53 -26.47 -36.97
CA THR A 76 -7.52 -26.83 -35.96
C THR A 76 -7.82 -28.33 -36.02
N ARG A 77 -7.50 -29.11 -34.99
CA ARG A 77 -7.95 -30.51 -34.86
C ARG A 77 -9.14 -30.62 -33.91
N ALA A 78 -10.19 -31.30 -34.40
CA ALA A 78 -11.36 -31.91 -33.75
C ALA A 78 -12.17 -31.05 -32.75
N PRO A 79 -13.51 -31.23 -32.66
CA PRO A 79 -14.35 -30.42 -31.78
C PRO A 79 -14.05 -30.73 -30.32
N LEU A 80 -13.17 -29.92 -29.72
CA LEU A 80 -12.91 -29.92 -28.29
C LEU A 80 -14.22 -29.64 -27.56
N GLY A 81 -14.59 -30.51 -26.62
CA GLY A 81 -15.85 -30.41 -25.90
C GLY A 81 -15.95 -29.12 -25.08
N PRO A 82 -17.17 -28.75 -24.62
CA PRO A 82 -17.42 -27.49 -23.90
C PRO A 82 -16.50 -27.25 -22.68
N LEU A 83 -16.04 -28.31 -22.03
CA LEU A 83 -15.13 -28.26 -20.88
C LEU A 83 -13.78 -27.62 -21.23
N PHE A 84 -13.25 -27.85 -22.43
CA PHE A 84 -11.98 -27.27 -22.87
C PHE A 84 -12.09 -25.75 -22.98
N PHE A 85 -13.15 -25.26 -23.60
CA PHE A 85 -13.42 -23.83 -23.71
C PHE A 85 -13.57 -23.17 -22.34
N ALA A 86 -14.24 -23.85 -21.39
CA ALA A 86 -14.37 -23.34 -20.02
C ALA A 86 -13.01 -23.21 -19.31
N VAL A 87 -12.11 -24.19 -19.48
CA VAL A 87 -10.76 -24.14 -18.89
C VAL A 87 -9.92 -23.02 -19.52
N VAL A 88 -9.91 -22.90 -20.85
CA VAL A 88 -9.18 -21.83 -21.55
C VAL A 88 -9.72 -20.46 -21.15
N TRP A 89 -11.04 -20.30 -21.09
CA TRP A 89 -11.66 -19.06 -20.59
C TRP A 89 -11.28 -18.78 -19.12
N GLY A 90 -11.25 -19.79 -18.27
CA GLY A 90 -10.78 -19.67 -16.90
C GLY A 90 -9.35 -19.15 -16.85
N VAL A 91 -8.44 -19.75 -17.62
CA VAL A 91 -7.03 -19.36 -17.71
C VAL A 91 -6.87 -17.92 -18.18
N VAL A 92 -7.69 -17.46 -19.13
CA VAL A 92 -7.64 -16.10 -19.67
C VAL A 92 -8.25 -15.06 -18.71
N ILE A 93 -9.38 -15.37 -18.09
CA ILE A 93 -10.12 -14.40 -17.27
C ILE A 93 -9.58 -14.28 -15.84
N LEU A 94 -9.07 -15.36 -15.25
CA LEU A 94 -8.61 -15.33 -13.86
C LEU A 94 -7.55 -14.25 -13.60
N PRO A 95 -6.49 -14.13 -14.43
CA PRO A 95 -5.47 -13.10 -14.23
C PRO A 95 -6.03 -11.68 -14.32
N ILE A 96 -6.98 -11.43 -15.23
CA ILE A 96 -7.67 -10.12 -15.38
C ILE A 96 -8.41 -9.76 -14.10
N LEU A 97 -9.18 -10.70 -13.55
CA LEU A 97 -9.88 -10.51 -12.29
C LEU A 97 -8.90 -10.26 -11.13
N GLN A 98 -7.76 -10.96 -11.10
CA GLN A 98 -6.74 -10.76 -10.07
C GLN A 98 -6.12 -9.36 -10.09
N PHE A 99 -5.85 -8.81 -11.28
CA PHE A 99 -5.37 -7.42 -11.39
C PHE A 99 -6.45 -6.42 -10.97
N GLY A 100 -7.74 -6.69 -11.27
CA GLY A 100 -8.86 -5.90 -10.74
C GLY A 100 -8.93 -5.87 -9.21
N GLN A 101 -8.60 -6.99 -8.54
CA GLN A 101 -8.55 -7.10 -7.08
C GLN A 101 -7.39 -6.34 -6.42
N VAL A 102 -6.37 -5.94 -7.19
CA VAL A 102 -5.30 -5.04 -6.72
C VAL A 102 -5.84 -3.62 -6.56
N LEU A 103 -6.67 -3.17 -7.51
CA LEU A 103 -7.27 -1.83 -7.55
C LEU A 103 -8.28 -1.63 -6.43
N TYR A 104 -9.18 -2.60 -6.24
CA TYR A 104 -10.24 -2.52 -5.23
C TYR A 104 -10.01 -3.58 -4.15
N PRO A 105 -9.16 -3.29 -3.16
CA PRO A 105 -9.04 -4.21 -2.07
C PRO A 105 -10.35 -4.30 -1.30
N SER A 106 -10.91 -5.51 -1.15
CA SER A 106 -12.18 -5.72 -0.43
C SER A 106 -12.14 -5.01 0.94
N ARG A 107 -12.82 -3.86 1.04
CA ARG A 107 -12.81 -2.98 2.24
C ARG A 107 -13.17 -3.75 3.51
N THR A 108 -14.11 -4.68 3.40
CA THR A 108 -14.66 -5.50 4.49
C THR A 108 -13.67 -6.39 5.23
N ARG A 109 -12.60 -6.89 4.59
CA ARG A 109 -11.57 -7.70 5.30
C ARG A 109 -10.45 -6.86 5.91
N ALA A 110 -10.11 -5.74 5.28
CA ALA A 110 -9.10 -4.83 5.81
C ALA A 110 -9.61 -4.10 7.07
N GLU A 111 -10.87 -3.66 7.05
CA GLU A 111 -11.51 -2.98 8.18
C GLU A 111 -11.70 -3.89 9.40
N LYS A 112 -12.17 -5.13 9.24
CA LYS A 112 -12.41 -6.05 10.36
C LYS A 112 -11.15 -6.38 11.18
N ASP A 113 -10.04 -6.63 10.49
CA ASP A 113 -8.76 -6.90 11.16
C ASP A 113 -8.07 -5.63 11.69
N LEU A 114 -8.34 -4.45 11.09
CA LEU A 114 -7.85 -3.17 11.63
C LEU A 114 -8.60 -2.84 12.92
N LEU A 115 -9.92 -2.95 12.94
CA LEU A 115 -10.73 -2.80 14.15
C LEU A 115 -10.30 -3.77 15.25
N ALA A 116 -9.90 -5.01 14.91
CA ALA A 116 -9.41 -5.98 15.88
C ALA A 116 -8.03 -5.64 16.48
N LYS A 117 -7.16 -4.93 15.75
CA LYS A 117 -5.78 -4.58 16.20
C LYS A 117 -5.64 -3.14 16.69
N THR A 118 -6.58 -2.28 16.35
CA THR A 118 -6.61 -0.85 16.68
C THR A 118 -7.63 -0.54 17.78
N SER A 119 -8.30 -1.55 18.35
CA SER A 119 -9.24 -1.45 19.47
C SER A 119 -8.67 -0.81 20.76
N GLY A 120 -7.36 -0.52 20.81
CA GLY A 120 -6.72 0.26 21.88
C GLY A 120 -6.11 1.61 21.45
N ALA A 121 -6.06 1.92 20.15
CA ALA A 121 -5.61 3.23 19.66
C ALA A 121 -6.85 4.08 19.40
N SER A 122 -7.02 5.09 20.25
CA SER A 122 -8.14 6.03 20.29
C SER A 122 -8.72 6.34 18.91
N ASP A 123 -10.05 6.34 18.87
CA ASP A 123 -10.99 6.67 17.79
C ASP A 123 -10.87 8.13 17.29
N GLN A 124 -9.70 8.75 17.41
CA GLN A 124 -9.44 10.13 17.01
C GLN A 124 -9.21 10.20 15.50
N ARG A 125 -10.32 10.28 14.77
CA ARG A 125 -10.40 10.60 13.33
C ARG A 125 -10.07 12.08 13.08
N VAL A 126 -8.89 12.52 13.51
CA VAL A 126 -8.43 13.90 13.34
C VAL A 126 -7.73 14.10 11.99
N TYR A 127 -7.11 13.05 11.44
CA TYR A 127 -6.37 13.13 10.17
C TYR A 127 -7.26 13.07 8.92
N TYR A 128 -8.35 12.29 8.97
CA TYR A 128 -9.39 12.25 7.93
C TYR A 128 -10.74 12.57 8.59
N VAL A 129 -11.21 13.79 8.36
CA VAL A 129 -12.47 14.28 8.91
C VAL A 129 -13.61 13.89 7.98
N GLU A 130 -14.54 13.08 8.49
CA GLU A 130 -15.84 12.93 7.84
C GLU A 130 -16.66 14.21 8.09
N PRO A 131 -17.22 14.85 7.04
CA PRO A 131 -17.89 16.15 7.17
C PRO A 131 -19.02 16.17 8.21
N ASP A 132 -19.67 15.02 8.40
CA ASP A 132 -20.81 14.87 9.32
C ASP A 132 -20.38 14.61 10.78
N THR A 133 -19.07 14.48 11.06
CA THR A 133 -18.56 14.12 12.39
C THR A 133 -18.42 15.33 13.33
N PHE A 134 -18.23 16.53 12.78
CA PHE A 134 -18.08 17.76 13.58
C PHE A 134 -19.13 18.78 13.18
N ALA A 135 -19.84 19.32 14.17
CA ALA A 135 -20.86 20.35 13.95
C ALA A 135 -20.26 21.72 13.61
N ASP A 136 -19.01 22.00 14.04
CA ASP A 136 -18.32 23.28 13.82
C ASP A 136 -16.80 23.07 13.62
N LEU A 137 -16.17 23.90 12.79
CA LEU A 137 -14.72 23.94 12.54
C LEU A 137 -13.94 24.22 13.84
N LYS A 138 -14.53 25.01 14.75
CA LYS A 138 -13.91 25.32 16.04
C LYS A 138 -13.77 24.09 16.93
N ASP A 139 -14.72 23.16 16.85
CA ASP A 139 -14.67 21.91 17.61
C ASP A 139 -13.62 20.97 17.01
N PHE A 140 -13.49 20.93 15.69
CA PHE A 140 -12.40 20.21 15.02
C PHE A 140 -11.02 20.75 15.43
N VAL A 141 -10.80 22.07 15.37
CA VAL A 141 -9.50 22.68 15.72
C VAL A 141 -9.16 22.43 17.19
N ARG A 142 -10.15 22.49 18.09
CA ARG A 142 -9.94 22.21 19.52
C ARG A 142 -9.54 20.75 19.76
N GLU A 143 -10.18 19.82 19.07
CA GLU A 143 -9.85 18.40 19.17
C GLU A 143 -8.46 18.10 18.56
N ALA A 144 -8.14 18.75 17.45
CA ALA A 144 -6.85 18.65 16.78
C ALA A 144 -5.69 19.17 17.65
N LEU A 145 -5.92 20.23 18.43
CA LEU A 145 -4.93 20.77 19.36
C LEU A 145 -4.77 19.91 20.64
N ARG A 146 -5.78 19.12 21.00
CA ARG A 146 -5.71 18.21 22.16
C ARG A 146 -5.15 16.83 21.83
N SER A 147 -5.12 16.47 20.56
CA SER A 147 -4.74 15.13 20.12
C SER A 147 -3.22 14.95 20.03
N ASP A 148 -2.75 13.76 20.37
CA ASP A 148 -1.35 13.37 20.18
C ASP A 148 -1.10 13.01 18.71
N TRP A 149 -0.55 13.97 17.96
CA TRP A 149 -0.27 13.81 16.53
C TRP A 149 0.67 12.64 16.23
N THR A 150 1.65 12.35 17.08
CA THR A 150 2.56 11.21 16.89
C THR A 150 1.79 9.89 16.84
N SER A 151 0.81 9.73 17.75
CA SER A 151 -0.04 8.54 17.81
C SER A 151 -0.98 8.41 16.60
N VAL A 152 -1.55 9.53 16.14
CA VAL A 152 -2.44 9.61 14.98
C VAL A 152 -1.69 9.26 13.70
N LEU A 153 -0.51 9.84 13.49
CA LEU A 153 0.36 9.54 12.35
C LEU A 153 0.82 8.08 12.36
N GLY A 154 1.18 7.54 13.52
CA GLY A 154 1.56 6.13 13.67
C GLY A 154 0.42 5.18 13.31
N ALA A 155 -0.80 5.46 13.76
CA ALA A 155 -1.98 4.67 13.43
C ALA A 155 -2.27 4.71 11.92
N GLU A 156 -2.17 5.87 11.29
CA GLU A 156 -2.42 6.03 9.85
C GLU A 156 -1.33 5.36 9.00
N LEU A 157 -0.07 5.42 9.45
CA LEU A 157 1.04 4.71 8.82
C LEU A 157 0.81 3.20 8.85
N LEU A 158 0.34 2.65 9.98
CA LEU A 158 0.01 1.22 10.09
C LEU A 158 -1.12 0.83 9.13
N LYS A 159 -2.18 1.64 9.03
CA LYS A 159 -3.28 1.39 8.08
C LYS A 159 -2.79 1.42 6.63
N THR A 160 -2.07 2.47 6.25
CA THR A 160 -1.56 2.66 4.89
C THR A 160 -0.55 1.56 4.50
N SER A 161 0.38 1.23 5.39
CA SER A 161 1.35 0.16 5.20
C SER A 161 0.66 -1.19 4.99
N ARG A 162 -0.42 -1.45 5.72
CA ARG A 162 -1.21 -2.66 5.54
C ARG A 162 -1.88 -2.73 4.17
N VAL A 163 -2.49 -1.64 3.72
CA VAL A 163 -3.07 -1.54 2.37
C VAL A 163 -2.00 -1.85 1.32
N ARG A 164 -0.80 -1.27 1.47
CA ARG A 164 0.35 -1.55 0.60
C ARG A 164 0.69 -3.05 0.56
N ILE A 165 0.81 -3.72 1.71
CA ILE A 165 1.13 -5.15 1.78
C ILE A 165 0.04 -5.99 1.08
N ILE A 166 -1.24 -5.69 1.31
CA ILE A 166 -2.35 -6.39 0.67
C ILE A 166 -2.28 -6.23 -0.86
N LYS A 167 -2.06 -5.00 -1.35
CA LYS A 167 -1.90 -4.71 -2.78
C LYS A 167 -0.70 -5.45 -3.36
N GLN A 168 0.44 -5.45 -2.67
CA GLN A 168 1.65 -6.17 -3.09
C GLN A 168 1.40 -7.68 -3.23
N VAL A 169 0.77 -8.31 -2.25
CA VAL A 169 0.49 -9.76 -2.27
C VAL A 169 -0.46 -10.10 -3.41
N ARG A 170 -1.51 -9.30 -3.61
CA ARG A 170 -2.48 -9.50 -4.71
C ARG A 170 -1.86 -9.28 -6.08
N PHE A 171 -1.02 -8.24 -6.21
CA PHE A 171 -0.28 -7.99 -7.44
C PHE A 171 0.64 -9.16 -7.78
N ARG A 172 1.40 -9.66 -6.81
CA ARG A 172 2.25 -10.85 -6.99
C ARG A 172 1.43 -12.08 -7.39
N ARG A 173 0.27 -12.30 -6.76
CA ARG A 173 -0.63 -13.41 -7.10
C ARG A 173 -1.15 -13.29 -8.54
N GLY A 174 -1.62 -12.10 -8.94
CA GLY A 174 -2.06 -11.84 -10.31
C GLY A 174 -0.96 -12.08 -11.34
N LEU A 175 0.25 -11.61 -11.05
CA LEU A 175 1.42 -11.84 -11.89
C LEU A 175 1.75 -13.33 -12.04
N MET A 176 1.76 -14.09 -10.96
CA MET A 176 2.00 -15.54 -11.02
C MET A 176 0.93 -16.25 -11.85
N MET A 177 -0.35 -15.88 -11.71
CA MET A 177 -1.44 -16.46 -12.51
C MET A 177 -1.28 -16.12 -14.00
N ALA A 178 -0.88 -14.89 -14.34
CA ALA A 178 -0.62 -14.49 -15.72
C ALA A 178 0.52 -15.32 -16.35
N VAL A 179 1.62 -15.51 -15.61
CA VAL A 179 2.76 -16.35 -16.06
C VAL A 179 2.32 -17.79 -16.29
N VAL A 180 1.62 -18.39 -15.32
CA VAL A 180 1.08 -19.76 -15.47
C VAL A 180 0.16 -19.85 -16.69
N SER A 181 -0.66 -18.83 -16.92
CA SER A 181 -1.58 -18.80 -18.06
C SER A 181 -0.84 -18.80 -19.39
N PHE A 182 0.23 -18.01 -19.52
CA PHE A 182 1.06 -18.05 -20.73
C PHE A 182 1.80 -19.36 -20.91
N ILE A 183 2.28 -19.99 -19.83
CA ILE A 183 2.91 -21.31 -19.92
C ILE A 183 1.90 -22.35 -20.44
N VAL A 184 0.68 -22.35 -19.91
CA VAL A 184 -0.38 -23.28 -20.34
C VAL A 184 -0.74 -23.05 -21.81
N LEU A 185 -0.98 -21.80 -22.20
CA LEU A 185 -1.31 -21.46 -23.60
C LEU A 185 -0.17 -21.80 -24.56
N GLY A 186 1.07 -21.46 -24.19
CA GLY A 186 2.25 -21.75 -25.00
C GLY A 186 2.54 -23.25 -25.12
N ALA A 187 2.40 -24.01 -24.04
CA ALA A 187 2.55 -25.47 -24.07
C ALA A 187 1.49 -26.10 -24.99
N GLU A 188 0.25 -25.64 -24.91
CA GLU A 188 -0.84 -26.12 -25.76
C GLU A 188 -0.55 -25.88 -27.25
N GLN A 189 -0.13 -24.67 -27.61
CA GLN A 189 0.25 -24.33 -28.99
C GLN A 189 1.48 -25.12 -29.47
N PHE A 190 2.45 -25.35 -28.59
CA PHE A 190 3.64 -26.15 -28.88
C PHE A 190 3.31 -27.63 -29.10
N PHE A 191 2.41 -28.21 -28.29
CA PHE A 191 1.94 -29.57 -28.53
C PHE A 191 1.18 -29.68 -29.85
N ARG A 192 0.34 -28.69 -30.18
CA ARG A 192 -0.33 -28.65 -31.48
C ARG A 192 0.67 -28.66 -32.63
N SER A 193 1.70 -27.82 -32.59
CA SER A 193 2.71 -27.76 -33.66
C SER A 193 3.47 -29.08 -33.82
N LEU A 194 3.84 -29.74 -32.73
CA LEU A 194 4.49 -31.06 -32.76
C LEU A 194 3.61 -32.17 -33.31
N THR A 195 2.30 -32.12 -33.10
CA THR A 195 1.37 -33.15 -33.63
C THR A 195 1.09 -33.00 -35.13
N ILE A 196 1.49 -31.87 -35.74
CA ILE A 196 1.31 -31.57 -37.16
C ILE A 196 2.59 -31.86 -37.96
N ALA A 197 3.76 -31.85 -37.33
CA ALA A 197 5.03 -32.30 -37.88
C ALA A 197 5.13 -33.84 -37.91
#